data_AF-A0A811MFW5-F1
#
_entry.id   AF-A0A811MFW5-F1
#
_cell.length_a   1.000
_cell.length_b   1.000
_cell.length_c   1.000
_cell.angle_alpha   90.00
_cell.angle_beta   90.00
_cell.angle_gamma   90.00
#
_symmetry.space_group_name_H-M   'P 1'
#
loop_
_entity.id
_entity.type
_entity.pdbx_description
1 polymer ?
#
loop_
_entity_poly.entity_id
_entity_poly.type
_entity_poly.pdbx_seq_one_letter_code
_entity_poly.pdbx_strand_id
1 'polypeptide(L)'
;MALKEEPEGSRSGFAGGGPSWDPGLEIQVPFEQRPVNEYSALKDSTLYSWAELRPGSFFLRLGGLCLVTFTVLAAPIAAASFNPGKDPLKFVLAAGIGTLLLVSLVVLRIYLVLARDRLLGSYKVKPVINLLKQTLVGTGALLVGAVSLFAFAAPVEDFLHALNQPPSAASSKPSLRKEELLRLPVEVMQDDDLAAAAAEAADGRPVYCRDRYYRALAGGQYCKWDDLLN
;
A
#
# COMPACT_ATOMS: atom_id res chain seq x y z
N MET A 1 -0.30 -1.58 92.32
CA MET A 1 0.54 -2.65 92.88
C MET A 1 1.87 -2.58 92.13
N ALA A 2 2.95 -2.29 92.87
CA ALA A 2 4.36 -2.60 92.57
C ALA A 2 4.52 -3.95 91.85
N LEU A 3 5.55 -4.29 91.06
CA LEU A 3 6.87 -3.77 90.70
C LEU A 3 7.31 -4.65 89.51
N LYS A 4 8.08 -4.14 88.54
CA LYS A 4 9.18 -4.91 87.95
C LYS A 4 10.14 -3.97 87.24
N GLU A 5 11.24 -3.64 87.92
CA GLU A 5 12.42 -3.08 87.29
C GLU A 5 13.18 -4.21 86.59
N GLU A 6 13.61 -3.97 85.35
CA GLU A 6 14.57 -4.81 84.62
C GLU A 6 15.87 -3.99 84.48
N PRO A 7 17.04 -4.57 84.78
CA PRO A 7 18.28 -3.83 84.90
C PRO A 7 18.93 -3.56 83.54
N GLU A 8 19.53 -2.37 83.43
CA GLU A 8 20.45 -2.02 82.36
C GLU A 8 21.68 -2.95 82.36
N GLY A 9 21.63 -3.97 81.51
CA GLY A 9 22.77 -4.76 81.09
C GLY A 9 23.46 -4.08 79.91
N SER A 10 24.45 -3.26 80.22
CA SER A 10 25.40 -2.66 79.28
C SER A 10 25.86 -3.65 78.20
N ARG A 11 25.44 -3.42 76.95
CA ARG A 11 26.10 -3.95 75.76
C ARG A 11 26.43 -2.80 74.84
N SER A 12 27.65 -2.30 75.03
CA SER A 12 28.43 -1.61 74.02
C SER A 12 28.37 -2.39 72.70
N GLY A 13 27.59 -1.88 71.75
CA GLY A 13 27.49 -2.42 70.41
C GLY A 13 27.26 -1.26 69.46
N PHE A 14 28.37 -0.73 68.94
CA PHE A 14 28.50 0.16 67.79
C PHE A 14 27.25 0.97 67.42
N ALA A 15 27.37 2.30 67.54
CA ALA A 15 26.61 3.24 66.71
C ALA A 15 26.98 3.01 65.24
N GLY A 16 26.50 1.89 64.68
CA GLY A 16 26.56 1.57 63.27
C GLY A 16 25.38 2.26 62.63
N GLY A 17 25.58 3.51 62.21
CA GLY A 17 24.74 4.09 61.18
C GLY A 17 24.76 3.14 59.99
N GLY A 18 23.70 2.33 59.87
CA GLY A 18 23.51 1.47 58.72
C GLY A 18 23.52 2.39 57.51
N PRO A 19 24.42 2.18 56.54
CA PRO A 19 24.41 3.06 55.40
C PRO A 19 23.08 2.86 54.66
N SER A 20 22.31 3.95 54.54
CA SER A 20 21.16 4.05 53.65
C SER A 20 21.69 4.09 52.22
N TRP A 21 22.28 3.00 51.77
CA TRP A 21 22.71 2.89 50.39
C TRP A 21 21.47 2.75 49.53
N ASP A 22 21.16 3.78 48.74
CA ASP A 22 20.25 3.65 47.62
C ASP A 22 20.95 2.79 46.55
N PRO A 23 20.41 1.62 46.15
CA PRO A 23 20.99 0.76 45.11
C PRO A 23 21.16 1.45 43.74
N GLY A 24 20.64 2.67 43.60
CA GLY A 24 20.85 3.56 42.46
C GLY A 24 22.26 4.13 42.35
N LEU A 25 22.99 4.26 43.47
CA LEU A 25 24.27 4.98 43.56
C LEU A 25 25.53 4.09 43.43
N GLU A 26 25.42 2.77 43.59
CA GLU A 26 26.55 1.83 43.40
C GLU A 26 26.89 1.59 41.92
N ILE A 27 26.04 2.02 41.00
CA ILE A 27 26.20 1.82 39.55
C ILE A 27 26.47 3.17 38.92
N GLN A 28 27.67 3.35 38.36
CA GLN A 28 28.17 4.61 37.77
C GLN A 28 27.36 5.11 36.56
N VAL A 29 26.39 4.32 36.10
CA VAL A 29 25.57 4.61 34.94
C VAL A 29 24.15 4.91 35.40
N PRO A 30 23.57 6.08 35.05
CA PRO A 30 22.19 6.43 35.33
C PRO A 30 21.23 5.28 35.04
N PHE A 31 20.18 5.12 35.85
CA PHE A 31 19.25 3.97 35.77
C PHE A 31 18.72 3.71 34.35
N GLU A 32 18.42 4.76 33.59
CA GLU A 32 17.98 4.69 32.19
C GLU A 32 19.05 4.18 31.21
N GLN A 33 20.33 4.44 31.50
CA GLN A 33 21.47 4.03 30.67
C GLN A 33 22.01 2.64 31.03
N ARG A 34 21.30 1.90 31.88
CA ARG A 34 21.67 0.53 32.21
C ARG A 34 21.31 -0.36 31.01
N PRO A 35 22.20 -1.25 30.55
CA PRO A 35 21.99 -2.05 29.34
C PRO A 35 20.68 -2.85 29.33
N VAL A 36 20.20 -3.26 30.51
CA VAL A 36 18.94 -3.99 30.69
C VAL A 36 17.71 -3.10 30.50
N ASN A 37 17.80 -1.84 30.93
CA ASN A 37 16.70 -0.88 30.86
C ASN A 37 16.59 -0.27 29.46
N GLU A 38 17.73 -0.02 28.79
CA GLU A 38 17.76 0.36 27.38
C GLU A 38 17.19 -0.76 26.50
N TYR A 39 17.56 -2.02 26.80
CA TYR A 39 17.03 -3.16 26.06
C TYR A 39 15.52 -3.34 26.25
N SER A 40 14.98 -3.17 27.47
CA SER A 40 13.53 -3.20 27.69
C SER A 40 12.81 -2.05 27.00
N ALA A 41 13.36 -0.83 27.05
CA ALA A 41 12.79 0.33 26.37
C ALA A 41 12.77 0.17 24.84
N LEU A 42 13.83 -0.43 24.26
CA LEU A 42 13.87 -0.78 22.84
C LEU A 42 12.88 -1.89 22.48
N LYS A 43 12.67 -2.85 23.39
CA LYS A 43 11.68 -3.93 23.22
C LYS A 43 10.24 -3.41 23.26
N ASP A 44 9.97 -2.39 24.08
CA ASP A 44 8.64 -1.75 24.18
C ASP A 44 8.33 -0.82 23.01
N SER A 45 9.29 -0.55 22.13
CA SER A 45 9.05 0.24 20.93
C SER A 45 7.96 -0.41 20.05
N THR A 46 7.08 0.43 19.50
CA THR A 46 5.94 0.00 18.67
C THR A 46 6.38 -0.89 17.50
N LEU A 47 7.57 -0.67 16.96
CA LEU A 47 8.16 -1.47 15.88
C LEU A 47 8.53 -2.88 16.32
N TYR A 48 9.08 -3.07 17.53
CA TYR A 48 9.45 -4.39 18.03
C TYR A 48 8.21 -5.18 18.45
N SER A 49 7.21 -4.51 19.03
CA SER A 49 5.95 -5.14 19.43
C SER A 49 5.27 -5.86 18.25
N TRP A 50 5.38 -5.36 17.02
CA TRP A 50 4.82 -6.00 15.83
C TRP A 50 5.50 -7.32 15.46
N ALA A 51 6.77 -7.48 15.81
CA ALA A 51 7.58 -8.65 15.45
C ALA A 51 7.41 -9.82 16.43
N GLU A 52 6.95 -9.57 17.66
CA GLU A 52 6.71 -10.60 18.69
C GLU A 52 5.29 -11.20 18.62
N LEU A 53 4.43 -10.69 17.72
CA LEU A 53 3.06 -11.16 17.56
C LEU A 53 2.97 -12.58 17.01
N ARG A 54 1.93 -13.31 17.45
CA ARG A 54 1.55 -14.62 16.90
C ARG A 54 1.26 -14.48 15.39
N PRO A 55 1.60 -15.48 14.55
CA PRO A 55 1.46 -15.36 13.09
C PRO A 55 0.08 -14.89 12.62
N GLY A 56 -1.02 -15.40 13.20
CA GLY A 56 -2.39 -15.00 12.81
C GLY A 56 -2.71 -13.54 13.08
N SER A 57 -2.37 -13.01 14.27
CA SER A 57 -2.57 -11.60 14.60
C SER A 57 -1.66 -10.66 13.80
N PHE A 58 -0.47 -11.14 13.43
CA PHE A 58 0.44 -10.41 12.56
C PHE A 58 -0.19 -10.20 11.17
N PHE A 59 -0.72 -11.26 10.55
CA PHE A 59 -1.39 -11.13 9.24
C PHE A 59 -2.66 -10.28 9.30
N LEU A 60 -3.41 -10.33 10.41
CA LEU A 60 -4.63 -9.53 10.56
C LEU A 60 -4.31 -8.04 10.70
N ARG A 61 -3.25 -7.68 11.45
CA ARG A 61 -2.76 -6.29 11.53
C ARG A 61 -2.14 -5.81 10.22
N LEU A 62 -1.35 -6.67 9.57
CA LEU A 62 -0.74 -6.38 8.27
C LEU A 62 -1.82 -6.19 7.20
N GLY A 63 -2.86 -7.02 7.21
CA GLY A 63 -4.04 -6.89 6.36
C GLY A 63 -4.79 -5.60 6.63
N GLY A 64 -5.01 -5.24 7.91
CA GLY A 64 -5.60 -3.95 8.28
C GLY A 64 -4.77 -2.76 7.78
N LEU A 65 -3.45 -2.79 7.98
CA LEU A 65 -2.54 -1.76 7.46
C LEU A 65 -2.60 -1.67 5.93
N CYS A 66 -2.61 -2.82 5.25
CA CYS A 66 -2.74 -2.92 3.81
C CYS A 66 -4.06 -2.30 3.31
N LEU A 67 -5.18 -2.58 3.97
CA LEU A 67 -6.48 -2.00 3.61
C LEU A 67 -6.52 -0.48 3.83
N VAL A 68 -5.92 0.01 4.92
CA VAL A 68 -5.85 1.46 5.20
C VAL A 68 -4.99 2.16 4.15
N THR A 69 -3.81 1.65 3.82
CA THR A 69 -2.96 2.26 2.80
C THR A 69 -3.54 2.12 1.39
N PHE A 70 -4.23 1.01 1.11
CA PHE A 70 -4.96 0.81 -0.14
C PHE A 70 -6.04 1.87 -0.32
N THR A 71 -6.89 2.09 0.69
CA THR A 71 -8.03 3.02 0.58
C THR A 71 -7.60 4.48 0.64
N VAL A 72 -6.64 4.83 1.49
CA VAL A 72 -6.23 6.23 1.70
C VAL A 72 -5.25 6.73 0.64
N LEU A 73 -4.34 5.87 0.16
CA LEU A 73 -3.28 6.28 -0.76
C LEU A 73 -3.45 5.65 -2.14
N ALA A 74 -3.55 4.32 -2.22
CA ALA A 74 -3.50 3.65 -3.52
C ALA A 74 -4.77 3.86 -4.36
N ALA A 75 -5.95 3.86 -3.74
CA ALA A 75 -7.24 4.02 -4.40
C ALA A 75 -7.41 5.40 -5.07
N PRO A 76 -7.13 6.55 -4.42
CA PRO A 76 -7.24 7.85 -5.10
C PRO A 76 -6.23 8.00 -6.24
N ILE A 77 -5.02 7.44 -6.08
CA ILE A 77 -4.00 7.46 -7.14
C ILE A 77 -4.44 6.59 -8.33
N ALA A 78 -4.95 5.39 -8.06
CA ALA A 78 -5.44 4.49 -9.09
C ALA A 78 -6.72 5.00 -9.75
N ALA A 79 -7.59 5.72 -9.03
CA ALA A 79 -8.84 6.27 -9.58
C ALA A 79 -8.56 7.40 -10.58
N ALA A 80 -7.45 8.11 -10.41
CA ALA A 80 -6.99 9.09 -11.40
C ALA A 80 -6.40 8.41 -12.65
N SER A 81 -5.90 7.17 -12.55
CA SER A 81 -5.29 6.45 -13.68
C SER A 81 -6.28 5.55 -14.42
N PHE A 82 -7.20 4.92 -13.69
CA PHE A 82 -8.17 3.95 -14.22
C PHE A 82 -9.55 4.26 -13.68
N ASN A 83 -10.51 4.45 -14.58
CA ASN A 83 -11.91 4.66 -14.18
C ASN A 83 -12.48 3.36 -13.58
N PRO A 84 -12.96 3.37 -12.31
CA PRO A 84 -13.44 2.16 -11.63
C PRO A 84 -14.70 1.57 -12.26
N GLY A 85 -15.42 2.36 -13.07
CA GLY A 85 -16.63 1.92 -13.77
C GLY A 85 -16.38 1.24 -15.13
N LYS A 86 -15.22 1.47 -15.77
CA LYS A 86 -14.90 0.89 -17.08
C LYS A 86 -14.03 -0.36 -16.94
N ASP A 87 -12.93 -0.23 -16.20
CA ASP A 87 -11.94 -1.31 -16.01
C ASP A 87 -11.70 -1.58 -14.51
N PRO A 88 -12.65 -2.21 -13.79
CA PRO A 88 -12.50 -2.44 -12.35
C PRO A 88 -11.34 -3.39 -12.01
N LEU A 89 -11.02 -4.34 -12.89
CA LEU A 89 -9.91 -5.28 -12.71
C LEU A 89 -8.55 -4.57 -12.76
N LYS A 90 -8.33 -3.72 -13.77
CA LYS A 90 -7.08 -2.95 -13.91
C LYS A 90 -6.92 -1.95 -12.76
N PHE A 91 -8.01 -1.33 -12.32
CA PHE A 91 -8.03 -0.46 -11.15
C PHE A 91 -7.57 -1.19 -9.88
N VAL A 92 -8.16 -2.36 -9.57
CA VAL A 92 -7.81 -3.14 -8.36
C VAL A 92 -6.38 -3.68 -8.44
N LEU A 93 -5.95 -4.18 -9.61
CA LEU A 93 -4.58 -4.66 -9.81
C LEU A 93 -3.56 -3.54 -9.66
N ALA A 94 -3.79 -2.37 -10.28
CA ALA A 94 -2.90 -1.22 -10.18
C ALA A 94 -2.80 -0.68 -8.73
N ALA A 95 -3.94 -0.49 -8.06
CA ALA A 95 -3.99 -0.09 -6.66
C ALA A 95 -3.35 -1.15 -5.75
N GLY A 96 -3.56 -2.43 -6.05
CA GLY A 96 -3.00 -3.57 -5.34
C GLY A 96 -1.47 -3.60 -5.43
N ILE A 97 -0.90 -3.43 -6.62
CA ILE A 97 0.56 -3.36 -6.83
C ILE A 97 1.17 -2.21 -6.03
N GLY A 98 0.58 -1.01 -6.10
CA GLY A 98 1.07 0.15 -5.34
C GLY A 98 1.04 -0.07 -3.83
N THR A 99 -0.02 -0.70 -3.33
CA THR A 99 -0.16 -1.04 -1.90
C THR A 99 0.85 -2.10 -1.47
N LEU A 100 1.01 -3.16 -2.27
CA LEU A 100 1.96 -4.23 -2.00
C LEU A 100 3.41 -3.75 -2.03
N LEU A 101 3.75 -2.81 -2.91
CA LEU A 101 5.07 -2.16 -2.93
C LEU A 101 5.34 -1.39 -1.64
N LEU A 102 4.39 -0.57 -1.18
CA LEU A 102 4.52 0.16 0.09
C LEU A 102 4.68 -0.80 1.28
N VAL A 103 3.84 -1.83 1.35
CA VAL A 103 3.91 -2.83 2.43
C VAL A 103 5.24 -3.59 2.39
N SER A 104 5.72 -3.98 1.21
CA SER A 104 7.02 -4.62 1.02
C SER A 104 8.17 -3.75 1.52
N LEU A 105 8.15 -2.44 1.22
CA LEU A 105 9.16 -1.51 1.72
C LEU A 105 9.12 -1.32 3.24
N VAL A 106 7.94 -1.30 3.85
CA VAL A 106 7.80 -1.22 5.32
C VAL A 106 8.36 -2.47 5.99
N VAL A 107 8.03 -3.66 5.48
CA VAL A 107 8.57 -4.94 5.98
C VAL A 107 10.08 -4.99 5.79
N LEU A 108 10.60 -4.54 4.64
CA LEU A 108 12.04 -4.47 4.38
C LEU A 108 12.74 -3.50 5.35
N ARG A 109 12.15 -2.34 5.65
CA ARG A 109 12.68 -1.40 6.65
C ARG A 109 12.76 -2.03 8.04
N ILE A 110 11.69 -2.70 8.49
CA ILE A 110 11.66 -3.40 9.78
C ILE A 110 12.72 -4.51 9.81
N TYR A 111 12.87 -5.26 8.71
CA TYR A 111 13.90 -6.29 8.57
C TYR A 111 15.32 -5.71 8.68
N LEU A 112 15.59 -4.60 8.01
CA LEU A 112 16.91 -3.95 8.05
C LEU A 112 17.26 -3.40 9.42
N VAL A 113 16.31 -2.78 10.13
CA VAL A 113 16.52 -2.28 11.50
C VAL A 113 16.82 -3.46 12.44
N LEU A 114 15.99 -4.50 12.42
CA LEU A 114 16.19 -5.68 13.25
C LEU A 114 17.49 -6.44 12.91
N ALA A 115 17.87 -6.50 11.64
CA ALA A 115 19.12 -7.12 11.20
C ALA A 115 20.35 -6.33 11.65
N ARG A 116 20.28 -4.98 11.61
CA ARG A 116 21.34 -4.09 12.10
C ARG A 116 21.54 -4.26 13.60
N ASP A 117 20.47 -4.28 14.38
CA ASP A 117 20.53 -4.42 15.85
C ASP A 117 21.02 -5.80 16.28
N ARG A 118 20.73 -6.83 15.48
CA ARG A 118 21.17 -8.22 15.76
C ARG A 118 22.63 -8.51 15.44
N LEU A 119 23.29 -7.74 14.58
CA LEU A 119 24.74 -7.83 14.42
C LEU A 119 25.47 -7.41 15.71
N LEU A 120 24.81 -6.65 16.60
CA LEU A 120 25.33 -6.22 17.90
C LEU A 120 24.88 -7.11 19.07
N GLY A 121 23.77 -7.84 18.95
CA GLY A 121 23.19 -8.68 20.03
C GLY A 121 22.91 -10.11 19.57
N SER A 122 23.91 -10.98 19.69
CA SER A 122 23.84 -12.36 19.24
C SER A 122 22.94 -13.25 20.13
N TYR A 123 22.11 -14.08 19.50
CA TYR A 123 21.46 -15.29 20.04
C TYR A 123 20.33 -15.17 21.09
N LYS A 124 19.15 -14.66 20.71
CA LYS A 124 17.89 -15.22 21.29
C LYS A 124 16.60 -15.04 20.49
N VAL A 125 16.64 -14.90 19.17
CA VAL A 125 15.39 -14.58 18.44
C VAL A 125 15.31 -15.24 17.04
N LYS A 126 15.74 -16.51 16.95
CA LYS A 126 15.59 -17.35 15.74
C LYS A 126 14.15 -17.44 15.17
N PRO A 127 13.05 -17.45 15.94
CA PRO A 127 11.72 -17.64 15.34
C PRO A 127 11.22 -16.41 14.55
N VAL A 128 11.50 -15.19 15.04
CA VAL A 128 10.97 -13.95 14.45
C VAL A 128 11.59 -13.61 13.08
N ILE A 129 12.88 -13.91 12.87
CA ILE A 129 13.53 -13.66 11.57
C ILE A 129 12.93 -14.54 10.48
N ASN A 130 12.64 -15.80 10.79
CA ASN A 130 12.15 -16.73 9.78
C ASN A 130 10.75 -16.34 9.29
N LEU A 131 9.91 -15.82 10.19
CA LEU A 131 8.62 -15.26 9.82
C LEU A 131 8.78 -14.03 8.91
N LEU A 132 9.67 -13.10 9.28
CA LEU A 132 9.88 -11.87 8.50
C LEU A 132 10.49 -12.14 7.12
N LYS A 133 11.38 -13.15 7.02
CA LYS A 133 11.90 -13.64 5.74
C LYS A 133 10.81 -14.27 4.89
N GLN A 134 9.95 -15.10 5.49
CA GLN A 134 8.83 -15.73 4.80
C GLN A 134 7.80 -14.69 4.31
N THR A 135 7.52 -13.65 5.10
CA THR A 135 6.64 -12.56 4.68
C THR A 135 7.26 -11.75 3.55
N LEU A 136 8.58 -11.47 3.61
CA LEU A 136 9.28 -10.75 2.55
C LEU A 136 9.29 -11.52 1.22
N VAL A 137 9.60 -12.82 1.27
CA VAL A 137 9.57 -13.70 0.08
C VAL A 137 8.14 -13.84 -0.44
N GLY A 138 7.16 -14.00 0.45
CA GLY A 138 5.74 -14.09 0.08
C GLY A 138 5.22 -12.82 -0.58
N THR A 139 5.47 -11.65 0.00
CA THR A 139 5.06 -10.37 -0.60
C THR A 139 5.80 -10.07 -1.89
N GLY A 140 7.09 -10.46 -1.98
CA GLY A 140 7.88 -10.32 -3.21
C GLY A 140 7.35 -11.19 -4.36
N ALA A 141 7.07 -12.46 -4.09
CA ALA A 141 6.48 -13.37 -5.07
C ALA A 141 5.08 -12.91 -5.52
N LEU A 142 4.26 -12.45 -4.56
CA LEU A 142 2.94 -11.89 -4.84
C LEU A 142 3.03 -10.62 -5.71
N LEU A 143 3.99 -9.74 -5.43
CA LEU A 143 4.23 -8.53 -6.23
C LEU A 143 4.61 -8.86 -7.66
N VAL A 144 5.58 -9.75 -7.84
CA VAL A 144 6.01 -10.18 -9.18
C VAL A 144 4.84 -10.82 -9.92
N GLY A 145 4.08 -11.69 -9.26
CA GLY A 145 2.87 -12.28 -9.83
C GLY A 145 1.81 -11.24 -10.22
N ALA A 146 1.55 -10.25 -9.37
CA ALA A 146 0.59 -9.18 -9.66
C ALA A 146 1.04 -8.28 -10.82
N VAL A 147 2.33 -7.94 -10.90
CA VAL A 147 2.89 -7.15 -12.00
C VAL A 147 2.86 -7.93 -13.31
N SER A 148 3.20 -9.22 -13.29
CA SER A 148 3.07 -10.09 -14.46
C SER A 148 1.61 -10.20 -14.90
N LEU A 149 0.68 -10.44 -13.97
CA LEU A 149 -0.75 -10.47 -14.28
C LEU A 149 -1.23 -9.14 -14.86
N PHE A 150 -0.75 -7.99 -14.37
CA PHE A 150 -1.12 -6.69 -14.92
C PHE A 150 -0.57 -6.47 -16.34
N ALA A 151 0.67 -6.89 -16.61
CA ALA A 151 1.27 -6.80 -17.94
C ALA A 151 0.58 -7.75 -18.96
N PHE A 152 0.09 -8.89 -18.49
CA PHE A 152 -0.65 -9.88 -19.28
C PHE A 152 -2.16 -9.84 -19.03
N ALA A 153 -2.69 -8.77 -18.45
CA ALA A 153 -4.13 -8.63 -18.19
C ALA A 153 -4.88 -8.46 -19.52
N ALA A 154 -4.36 -7.64 -20.43
CA ALA A 154 -4.98 -7.38 -21.74
C ALA A 154 -5.52 -8.65 -22.45
N PRO A 155 -4.76 -9.75 -22.60
CA PRO A 155 -5.31 -10.96 -23.24
C PRO A 155 -6.35 -11.71 -22.40
N VAL A 156 -6.40 -11.58 -21.07
CA VAL A 156 -7.40 -12.28 -20.24
C VAL A 156 -8.77 -11.61 -20.28
N GLU A 157 -8.82 -10.28 -20.35
CA GLU A 157 -10.08 -9.54 -20.51
C GLU A 157 -10.73 -9.87 -21.86
N ASP A 158 -9.95 -9.88 -22.94
CA ASP A 158 -10.41 -10.30 -24.27
C ASP A 158 -10.94 -11.74 -24.28
N PHE A 159 -10.26 -12.64 -23.56
CA PHE A 159 -10.65 -14.04 -23.47
C PHE A 159 -11.92 -14.25 -22.63
N LEU A 160 -12.07 -13.54 -21.52
CA LEU A 160 -13.28 -13.59 -20.69
C LEU A 160 -14.48 -12.97 -21.43
N HIS A 161 -14.28 -11.91 -22.22
CA HIS A 161 -15.32 -11.39 -23.10
C HIS A 161 -15.72 -12.40 -24.18
N ALA A 162 -14.75 -13.13 -24.76
CA ALA A 162 -15.03 -14.19 -25.71
C ALA A 162 -15.79 -15.39 -25.09
N LEU A 163 -15.52 -15.72 -23.83
CA LEU A 163 -16.19 -16.82 -23.13
C LEU A 163 -17.60 -16.48 -22.63
N ASN A 164 -17.88 -15.21 -22.36
CA ASN A 164 -19.19 -14.75 -21.88
C ASN A 164 -20.17 -14.43 -23.03
N GLN A 165 -19.73 -14.61 -24.28
CA GLN A 165 -20.55 -14.38 -25.47
C GLN A 165 -21.23 -15.70 -25.87
N PRO A 166 -22.56 -15.84 -25.72
CA PRO A 166 -23.25 -17.02 -26.22
C PRO A 166 -23.15 -17.07 -27.76
N PRO A 167 -22.96 -18.25 -28.37
CA PRO A 167 -23.06 -18.37 -29.82
C PRO A 167 -24.51 -18.04 -30.19
N SER A 168 -24.70 -17.07 -31.09
CA SER A 168 -25.98 -16.60 -31.65
C SER A 168 -26.83 -15.64 -30.78
N ALA A 169 -26.48 -14.36 -30.88
CA ALA A 169 -27.40 -13.23 -31.08
C ALA A 169 -26.51 -12.03 -31.44
N ALA A 170 -26.32 -11.63 -32.70
CA ALA A 170 -27.33 -10.90 -33.45
C ALA A 170 -28.21 -9.99 -32.56
N SER A 171 -27.58 -9.23 -31.65
CA SER A 171 -28.22 -8.12 -30.95
C SER A 171 -27.33 -6.89 -31.07
N SER A 172 -27.62 -6.11 -32.11
CA SER A 172 -27.48 -4.65 -32.14
C SER A 172 -26.19 -4.07 -31.54
N LYS A 173 -25.04 -4.31 -32.18
CA LYS A 173 -24.27 -3.12 -32.56
C LYS A 173 -25.16 -2.42 -33.57
N PRO A 174 -25.67 -1.20 -33.33
CA PRO A 174 -26.11 -0.43 -34.48
C PRO A 174 -24.88 -0.42 -35.37
N SER A 175 -25.07 -0.78 -36.63
CA SER A 175 -24.22 -0.29 -37.69
C SER A 175 -24.30 1.24 -37.64
N LEU A 176 -23.62 1.84 -36.66
CA LEU A 176 -23.38 3.27 -36.57
C LEU A 176 -22.58 3.56 -37.82
N ARG A 177 -23.27 4.08 -38.83
CA ARG A 177 -22.65 4.63 -40.03
C ARG A 177 -21.53 5.54 -39.57
N LYS A 178 -20.44 5.61 -40.34
CA LYS A 178 -19.34 6.58 -40.13
C LYS A 178 -19.85 8.00 -39.79
N GLU A 179 -21.04 8.35 -40.27
CA GLU A 179 -21.74 9.62 -40.01
C GLU A 179 -22.15 9.86 -38.54
N GLU A 180 -22.38 8.81 -37.75
CA GLU A 180 -22.90 8.91 -36.39
C GLU A 180 -21.76 8.89 -35.34
N LEU A 181 -20.65 8.19 -35.65
CA LEU A 181 -19.36 8.36 -34.95
C LEU A 181 -18.79 9.79 -35.09
N LEU A 182 -19.11 10.46 -36.20
CA LEU A 182 -18.70 11.84 -36.47
C LEU A 182 -19.63 12.89 -35.84
N ARG A 183 -20.72 12.48 -35.18
CA ARG A 183 -21.77 13.37 -34.64
C ARG A 183 -21.87 13.42 -33.13
N LEU A 184 -21.11 12.61 -32.39
CA LEU A 184 -21.20 12.53 -30.93
C LEU A 184 -19.99 13.19 -30.25
N PRO A 185 -20.05 14.51 -29.96
CA PRO A 185 -18.91 15.23 -29.36
C PRO A 185 -18.63 14.88 -27.90
N VAL A 186 -19.55 14.23 -27.17
CA VAL A 186 -19.40 14.01 -25.72
C VAL A 186 -18.85 12.63 -25.37
N GLU A 187 -19.25 11.58 -26.09
CA GLU A 187 -18.82 10.20 -25.78
C GLU A 187 -17.39 9.92 -26.24
N VAL A 188 -16.99 10.48 -27.39
CA VAL A 188 -15.61 10.38 -27.90
C VAL A 188 -14.59 10.99 -26.92
N MET A 189 -15.01 11.97 -26.11
CA MET A 189 -14.14 12.62 -25.13
C MET A 189 -13.84 11.74 -23.91
N GLN A 190 -14.62 10.69 -23.67
CA GLN A 190 -14.51 9.83 -22.49
C GLN A 190 -13.92 8.45 -22.81
N ASP A 191 -13.89 8.06 -24.08
CA ASP A 191 -13.45 6.75 -24.55
C ASP A 191 -12.31 6.88 -25.56
N ASP A 192 -11.08 6.61 -25.12
CA ASP A 192 -9.86 6.72 -25.95
C ASP A 192 -9.93 5.80 -27.19
N ASP A 193 -10.53 4.62 -27.07
CA ASP A 193 -10.70 3.69 -28.19
C ASP A 193 -11.69 4.23 -29.24
N LEU A 194 -12.74 4.91 -28.78
CA LEU A 194 -13.73 5.55 -29.65
C LEU A 194 -13.15 6.81 -30.30
N ALA A 195 -12.30 7.56 -29.58
CA ALA A 195 -11.51 8.67 -30.09
C ALA A 195 -10.53 8.24 -31.17
N ALA A 196 -9.84 7.12 -30.97
CA ALA A 196 -8.95 6.54 -31.98
C ALA A 196 -9.73 6.11 -33.23
N ALA A 197 -10.87 5.43 -33.07
CA ALA A 197 -11.71 5.02 -34.19
C ALA A 197 -12.32 6.21 -34.95
N ALA A 198 -12.74 7.27 -34.25
CA ALA A 198 -13.26 8.49 -34.86
C ALA A 198 -12.15 9.28 -35.58
N ALA A 199 -10.93 9.31 -35.03
CA ALA A 199 -9.77 9.93 -35.67
C ALA A 199 -9.33 9.16 -36.92
N GLU A 200 -9.35 7.83 -36.89
CA GLU A 200 -9.11 6.98 -38.07
C GLU A 200 -10.18 7.21 -39.14
N ALA A 201 -11.46 7.30 -38.73
CA ALA A 201 -12.56 7.61 -39.64
C ALA A 201 -12.48 9.02 -40.25
N ALA A 202 -11.79 9.95 -39.58
CA ALA A 202 -11.57 11.33 -40.02
C ALA A 202 -10.21 11.56 -40.71
N ASP A 203 -9.44 10.50 -40.99
CA ASP A 203 -8.08 10.57 -41.53
C ASP A 203 -7.14 11.51 -40.74
N GLY A 204 -7.23 11.49 -39.41
CA GLY A 204 -6.43 12.37 -38.53
C GLY A 204 -6.88 13.83 -38.51
N ARG A 205 -8.03 14.17 -39.11
CA ARG A 205 -8.65 15.50 -39.01
C ARG A 205 -9.50 15.62 -37.75
N PRO A 206 -9.69 16.84 -37.22
CA PRO A 206 -10.58 17.05 -36.10
C PRO A 206 -12.04 16.73 -36.47
N VAL A 207 -12.69 15.88 -35.67
CA VAL A 207 -14.07 15.42 -35.91
C VAL A 207 -15.07 16.59 -36.01
N TYR A 208 -14.81 17.69 -35.31
CA TYR A 208 -15.66 18.89 -35.29
C TYR A 208 -15.70 19.66 -36.62
N CYS A 209 -14.87 19.32 -37.62
CA CYS A 209 -14.80 20.06 -38.87
C CYS A 209 -16.10 20.00 -39.71
N ARG A 210 -16.92 18.95 -39.53
CA ARG A 210 -18.25 18.84 -40.16
C ARG A 210 -19.29 19.78 -39.54
N ASP A 211 -19.16 20.09 -38.26
CA ASP A 211 -20.12 20.96 -37.58
C ASP A 211 -19.77 22.44 -37.79
N ARG A 212 -20.66 23.17 -38.47
CA ARG A 212 -20.50 24.61 -38.74
C ARG A 212 -20.28 25.44 -37.46
N TYR A 213 -20.97 25.10 -36.38
CA TYR A 213 -20.88 25.82 -35.11
C TYR A 213 -19.51 25.65 -34.44
N TYR A 214 -19.04 24.42 -34.26
CA TYR A 214 -17.77 24.13 -33.60
C TYR A 214 -16.56 24.52 -34.45
N ARG A 215 -16.66 24.40 -35.77
CA ARG A 215 -15.64 24.92 -36.69
C ARG A 215 -15.46 26.44 -36.58
N ALA A 216 -16.56 27.19 -36.42
CA ALA A 216 -16.51 28.64 -36.28
C ALA A 216 -15.85 29.06 -34.95
N LEU A 217 -16.09 28.30 -33.87
CA LEU A 217 -15.43 28.51 -32.57
C LEU A 217 -13.93 28.19 -32.59
N ALA A 218 -13.53 27.13 -33.28
CA ALA A 218 -12.14 26.66 -33.34
C ALA A 218 -11.28 27.34 -34.43
N GLY A 219 -11.84 28.28 -35.20
CA GLY A 219 -11.10 29.01 -36.24
C GLY A 219 -10.83 28.24 -37.54
N GLY A 220 -11.31 26.99 -37.66
CA GLY A 220 -11.36 26.23 -38.91
C GLY A 220 -10.04 25.91 -39.61
N GLN A 221 -8.89 26.25 -39.03
CA GLN A 221 -7.57 26.17 -39.69
C GLN A 221 -7.13 24.75 -40.05
N TYR A 222 -7.73 23.74 -39.42
CA TYR A 222 -7.41 22.32 -39.61
C TYR A 222 -8.47 21.55 -40.42
N CYS A 223 -9.46 22.25 -40.99
CA CYS A 223 -10.54 21.64 -41.76
C CYS A 223 -10.27 21.76 -43.26
N LYS A 224 -10.55 20.70 -44.03
CA LYS A 224 -10.39 20.71 -45.48
C LYS A 224 -11.68 21.17 -46.16
N TRP A 225 -11.56 21.70 -47.38
CA TRP A 225 -12.72 22.10 -48.19
C TRP A 225 -13.71 20.95 -48.42
N ASP A 226 -13.22 19.71 -48.49
CA ASP A 226 -14.04 18.49 -48.67
C ASP A 226 -14.98 18.22 -47.48
N ASP A 227 -14.61 18.65 -46.27
CA ASP A 227 -15.42 18.48 -45.06
C ASP A 227 -16.60 19.47 -44.98
N LEU A 228 -16.68 20.41 -45.94
CA LEU A 228 -17.69 21.48 -45.99
C LEU A 228 -18.88 21.18 -46.89
N LEU A 229 -18.75 20.17 -47.75
CA LEU A 229 -19.67 19.88 -48.85
C LEU A 229 -20.76 18.85 -48.48
N ASN A 230 -20.83 18.46 -47.21
CA ASN A 230 -21.73 17.43 -46.69
C ASN A 230 -22.40 17.91 -45.39
#